data_AF-A0A835UGQ1-F1
#
_entry.id   AF-A0A835UGQ1-F1
#
_cell.length_a   1.000
_cell.length_b   1.000
_cell.length_c   1.000
_cell.angle_alpha   90.00
_cell.angle_beta   90.00
_cell.angle_gamma   90.00
#
_symmetry.space_group_name_H-M   'P 1'
#
loop_
_entity.id
_entity.type
_entity.pdbx_description
1 polymer ?
#
loop_
_entity_poly.entity_id
_entity_poly.type
_entity_poly.pdbx_seq_one_letter_code
_entity_poly.pdbx_strand_id
1 'polypeptide(L)'
;MQQSDYPSRRLIIVGSITGNTNTLAGNIPPKANLGDLRGLAGGLNGTSGSPMIDGGKFDGAKAYKDSKVCNMLMMQEFHRRYHEQTGITFASLYPGCIATTGLFREHVALFRALFPPFQKYITKGFVSKKKQAKRLAQV
;
A
#
# COMPACT_ATOMS: atom_id res chain seq x y z
N MET A 1 11.49 -18.22 -21.43
CA MET A 1 11.10 -16.82 -21.16
C MET A 1 12.04 -15.92 -21.94
N GLN A 2 11.56 -14.88 -22.63
CA GLN A 2 12.42 -13.91 -23.34
C GLN A 2 13.01 -12.91 -22.35
N GLN A 3 14.31 -12.66 -22.44
CA GLN A 3 15.00 -11.66 -21.65
C GLN A 3 14.81 -10.28 -22.30
N SER A 4 14.41 -9.28 -21.51
CA SER A 4 14.32 -7.90 -21.99
C SER A 4 15.72 -7.37 -22.32
N ASP A 5 15.84 -6.74 -23.48
CA ASP A 5 17.02 -6.02 -23.98
C ASP A 5 17.09 -4.56 -23.50
N TYR A 6 16.06 -4.09 -22.78
CA TYR A 6 16.00 -2.72 -22.31
C TYR A 6 17.04 -2.45 -21.21
N PRO A 7 17.83 -1.36 -21.33
CA PRO A 7 18.97 -1.14 -20.43
C PRO A 7 18.57 -0.77 -19.00
N SER A 8 17.38 -0.19 -18.77
CA SER A 8 16.89 0.22 -17.45
C SER A 8 15.60 -0.52 -17.07
N ARG A 9 15.74 -1.71 -16.48
CA ARG A 9 14.61 -2.55 -16.07
C ARG A 9 14.18 -2.19 -14.65
N ARG A 10 12.87 -2.06 -14.43
CA ARG A 10 12.32 -1.57 -13.16
C ARG A 10 11.11 -2.39 -12.72
N LEU A 11 10.97 -2.57 -11.42
CA LEU A 11 9.75 -3.07 -10.78
C LEU A 11 9.27 -2.02 -9.79
N ILE A 12 8.12 -1.41 -10.10
CA ILE A 12 7.52 -0.34 -9.31
C ILE A 12 6.27 -0.85 -8.61
N ILE A 13 6.26 -0.82 -7.28
CA ILE A 13 5.10 -1.21 -6.47
C ILE A 13 4.32 0.05 -6.08
N VAL A 14 3.00 0.06 -6.32
CA VAL A 14 2.13 1.15 -5.85
C VAL A 14 1.92 1.01 -4.34
N GLY A 15 2.64 1.87 -3.61
CA GLY A 15 2.62 1.97 -2.16
C GLY A 15 1.51 2.88 -1.63
N SER A 16 1.55 3.13 -0.32
CA SER A 16 0.66 4.07 0.33
C SER A 16 1.34 4.68 1.55
N ILE A 17 1.05 5.95 1.84
CA ILE A 17 1.45 6.59 3.09
C ILE A 17 0.70 6.03 4.32
N THR A 18 -0.42 5.34 4.10
CA THR A 18 -1.28 4.84 5.20
C THR A 18 -0.67 3.72 6.02
N GLY A 19 0.41 3.08 5.54
CA GLY A 19 1.19 2.11 6.31
C GLY A 19 2.28 2.75 7.19
N ASN A 20 2.59 4.03 6.97
CA ASN A 20 3.73 4.69 7.59
C ASN A 20 3.33 5.47 8.85
N THR A 21 3.96 5.14 9.97
CA THR A 21 3.73 5.78 11.29
C THR A 21 4.23 7.23 11.36
N ASN A 22 5.04 7.68 10.41
CA ASN A 22 5.53 9.06 10.31
C ASN A 22 4.64 9.98 9.45
N THR A 23 3.45 9.52 9.02
CA THR A 23 2.51 10.33 8.24
C THR A 23 1.21 10.55 8.98
N LEU A 24 0.52 11.66 8.69
CA LEU A 24 -0.81 11.92 9.25
C LEU A 24 -1.79 10.79 8.89
N ALA A 25 -1.76 10.33 7.64
CA ALA A 25 -2.66 9.29 7.14
C ALA A 25 -2.44 7.92 7.81
N GLY A 26 -1.19 7.55 8.12
CA GLY A 26 -0.87 6.31 8.83
C GLY A 26 -1.16 6.37 10.33
N ASN A 27 -1.28 7.57 10.91
CA ASN A 27 -1.65 7.73 12.32
C ASN A 27 -3.16 7.73 12.59
N ILE A 28 -4.00 7.87 11.56
CA ILE A 28 -5.45 7.70 11.70
C ILE A 28 -5.74 6.24 12.05
N PRO A 29 -6.44 5.93 13.16
CA PRO A 29 -6.80 4.55 13.51
C PRO A 29 -7.73 3.85 12.49
N PRO A 30 -7.74 2.51 12.45
CA PRO A 30 -6.78 1.59 13.09
C PRO A 30 -5.39 1.71 12.43
N LYS A 31 -4.30 1.55 13.18
CA LYS A 31 -2.93 1.65 12.62
C LYS A 31 -2.48 0.33 12.02
N ALA A 32 -1.61 0.39 11.01
CA ALA A 32 -0.93 -0.80 10.51
C ALA A 32 -0.08 -1.42 11.64
N ASN A 33 -0.16 -2.73 11.81
CA ASN A 33 0.66 -3.48 12.74
C ASN A 33 0.69 -4.95 12.30
N LEU A 34 1.87 -5.43 11.93
CA LEU A 34 2.06 -6.81 11.50
C LEU A 34 2.36 -7.77 12.67
N GLY A 35 2.56 -7.23 13.88
CA GLY A 35 2.92 -8.01 15.07
C GLY A 35 4.20 -8.81 14.84
N ASP A 36 4.19 -10.04 15.36
CA ASP A 36 5.23 -11.05 15.15
C ASP A 36 4.93 -11.99 13.97
N LEU A 37 4.01 -11.59 13.09
CA LEU A 37 3.58 -12.38 11.92
C LEU A 37 2.93 -13.73 12.27
N ARG A 38 2.49 -13.96 13.52
CA ARG A 38 1.90 -15.25 13.93
C ARG A 38 0.68 -15.66 13.11
N GLY A 39 -0.13 -14.70 12.65
CA GLY A 39 -1.30 -15.01 11.82
C GLY A 39 -0.90 -15.44 10.41
N LEU A 40 0.16 -14.84 9.87
CA LEU A 40 0.77 -15.28 8.62
C LEU A 40 1.38 -16.68 8.75
N ALA A 41 2.13 -16.95 9.82
CA ALA A 41 2.68 -18.27 10.12
C ALA A 41 1.59 -19.33 10.31
N GLY A 42 0.44 -18.94 10.86
CA GLY A 42 -0.76 -19.77 11.01
C GLY A 42 -1.60 -19.93 9.74
N GLY A 43 -1.17 -19.38 8.59
CA GLY A 43 -1.80 -19.63 7.29
C GLY A 43 -3.00 -18.75 6.93
N LEU A 44 -3.32 -17.72 7.72
CA LEU A 44 -4.37 -16.72 7.41
C LEU A 44 -5.79 -17.28 7.13
N ASN A 45 -6.12 -18.46 7.64
CA ASN A 45 -7.32 -19.18 7.19
C ASN A 45 -8.63 -18.79 7.89
N GLY A 46 -8.57 -18.03 9.00
CA GLY A 46 -9.74 -17.57 9.75
C GLY A 46 -10.60 -18.65 10.42
N THR A 47 -10.27 -19.94 10.26
CA THR A 47 -11.02 -21.08 10.79
C THR A 47 -10.29 -21.76 11.95
N SER A 48 -9.02 -22.09 11.76
CA SER A 48 -8.11 -22.60 12.80
C SER A 48 -6.98 -21.63 13.16
N GLY A 49 -6.87 -20.52 12.42
CA GLY A 49 -5.92 -19.44 12.63
C GLY A 49 -6.57 -18.06 12.44
N SER A 50 -5.79 -17.00 12.63
CA SER A 50 -6.27 -15.63 12.47
C SER A 50 -6.42 -15.24 11.00
N PRO A 51 -7.41 -14.40 10.62
CA PRO A 51 -7.50 -13.80 9.29
C PRO A 51 -6.58 -12.58 9.09
N MET A 52 -5.84 -12.14 10.12
CA MET A 52 -4.96 -10.98 10.10
C MET A 52 -3.50 -11.40 10.30
N ILE A 53 -2.56 -10.66 9.70
CA ILE A 53 -1.12 -11.00 9.74
C ILE A 53 -0.58 -11.06 11.17
N ASP A 54 -1.03 -10.16 12.04
CA ASP A 54 -0.61 -10.08 13.45
C ASP A 54 -1.26 -11.11 14.37
N GLY A 55 -2.17 -11.94 13.87
CA GLY A 55 -2.92 -12.89 14.70
C GLY A 55 -4.21 -12.33 15.31
N GLY A 56 -4.60 -11.09 15.00
CA GLY A 56 -5.79 -10.44 15.55
C GLY A 56 -7.13 -10.89 14.96
N LYS A 57 -8.22 -10.25 15.39
CA LYS A 57 -9.54 -10.37 14.73
C LYS A 57 -9.56 -9.55 13.45
N PHE A 58 -10.38 -9.97 12.47
CA PHE A 58 -10.50 -9.25 11.20
C PHE A 58 -10.94 -7.80 11.38
N ASP A 59 -10.20 -6.88 10.76
CA ASP A 59 -10.56 -5.48 10.57
C ASP A 59 -10.12 -5.07 9.16
N GLY A 60 -11.08 -4.72 8.29
CA GLY A 60 -10.80 -4.42 6.89
C GLY A 60 -9.94 -3.17 6.68
N ALA A 61 -10.09 -2.15 7.53
CA ALA A 61 -9.30 -0.92 7.44
C ALA A 61 -7.85 -1.17 7.87
N LYS A 62 -7.65 -1.97 8.93
CA LYS A 62 -6.34 -2.44 9.36
C LYS A 62 -5.71 -3.35 8.29
N ALA A 63 -6.46 -4.32 7.76
CA ALA A 63 -5.98 -5.25 6.73
C ALA A 63 -5.48 -4.52 5.48
N TYR A 64 -6.21 -3.48 5.04
CA TYR A 64 -5.75 -2.60 3.97
C TYR A 64 -4.40 -1.95 4.32
N LYS A 65 -4.26 -1.37 5.52
CA LYS A 65 -3.02 -0.71 5.93
C LYS A 65 -1.86 -1.68 6.10
N ASP A 66 -2.10 -2.86 6.66
CA ASP A 66 -1.13 -3.96 6.79
C ASP A 66 -0.61 -4.39 5.40
N SER A 67 -1.50 -4.59 4.43
CA SER A 67 -1.10 -4.93 3.05
C SER A 67 -0.22 -3.84 2.40
N LYS A 68 -0.44 -2.57 2.74
CA LYS A 68 0.38 -1.46 2.24
C LYS A 68 1.75 -1.41 2.89
N VAL A 69 1.89 -1.83 4.15
CA VAL A 69 3.19 -2.07 4.78
C VAL A 69 3.91 -3.23 4.09
N CYS A 70 3.20 -4.33 3.82
CA CYS A 70 3.76 -5.48 3.11
C CYS A 70 4.31 -5.11 1.72
N ASN A 71 3.63 -4.24 0.97
CA ASN A 71 4.15 -3.73 -0.31
C ASN A 71 5.51 -3.02 -0.16
N MET A 72 5.71 -2.26 0.93
CA MET A 72 6.97 -1.58 1.19
C MET A 72 8.08 -2.57 1.56
N LEU A 73 7.77 -3.53 2.45
CA LEU A 73 8.69 -4.60 2.83
C LEU A 73 9.08 -5.47 1.62
N MET A 74 8.13 -5.78 0.75
CA MET A 74 8.34 -6.56 -0.47
C MET A 74 9.32 -5.84 -1.41
N MET A 75 9.16 -4.54 -1.60
CA MET A 75 10.09 -3.74 -2.39
C MET A 75 11.50 -3.77 -1.80
N GLN A 76 11.63 -3.59 -0.48
CA GLN A 76 12.92 -3.63 0.21
C GLN A 76 13.59 -5.00 0.05
N GLU A 77 12.84 -6.09 0.23
CA GLU A 77 13.36 -7.45 0.09
C GLU A 77 13.72 -7.79 -1.37
N PHE A 78 12.96 -7.31 -2.35
CA PHE A 78 13.32 -7.47 -3.76
C PHE A 78 14.63 -6.75 -4.10
N HIS A 79 14.78 -5.50 -3.65
CA HIS A 79 16.02 -4.77 -3.82
C HIS A 79 17.19 -5.55 -3.18
N ARG A 80 17.06 -5.91 -1.90
CA ARG A 80 18.10 -6.62 -1.15
C ARG A 80 18.50 -7.95 -1.77
N ARG A 81 17.55 -8.71 -2.31
CA ARG A 81 17.78 -10.06 -2.84
C ARG A 81 18.26 -10.08 -4.29
N TYR A 82 17.78 -9.15 -5.11
CA TYR A 82 17.89 -9.28 -6.57
C TYR A 82 18.58 -8.11 -7.27
N HIS A 83 18.71 -6.94 -6.63
CA HIS A 83 19.27 -5.76 -7.32
C HIS A 83 20.69 -6.00 -7.82
N GLU A 84 21.60 -6.40 -6.93
CA GLU A 84 23.02 -6.63 -7.25
C GLU A 84 23.22 -7.64 -8.37
N GLN A 85 22.42 -8.72 -8.38
CA GLN A 85 22.55 -9.80 -9.36
C GLN A 85 21.92 -9.47 -10.71
N THR A 86 20.86 -8.66 -10.74
CA THR A 86 20.03 -8.46 -11.94
C THR A 86 20.17 -7.08 -12.57
N GLY A 87 20.64 -6.09 -11.80
CA GLY A 87 20.61 -4.67 -12.17
C GLY A 87 19.20 -4.08 -12.25
N ILE A 88 18.15 -4.80 -11.83
CA ILE A 88 16.77 -4.29 -11.84
C ILE A 88 16.59 -3.28 -10.71
N THR A 89 16.03 -2.10 -11.03
CA THR A 89 15.65 -1.12 -10.01
C THR A 89 14.31 -1.49 -9.38
N PHE A 90 14.29 -1.66 -8.07
CA PHE A 90 13.07 -1.90 -7.30
C PHE A 90 12.71 -0.63 -6.53
N ALA A 91 11.48 -0.16 -6.67
CA ALA A 91 11.03 1.03 -5.96
C ALA A 91 9.53 0.97 -5.63
N SER A 92 9.12 1.75 -4.63
CA SER A 92 7.71 1.93 -4.29
C SER A 92 7.31 3.39 -4.47
N LEU A 93 6.14 3.64 -5.08
CA LEU A 93 5.65 4.98 -5.32
C LEU A 93 4.28 5.19 -4.66
N TYR A 94 4.11 6.31 -3.96
CA TYR A 94 2.81 6.87 -3.63
C TYR A 94 2.54 8.10 -4.50
N PRO A 95 1.78 7.96 -5.61
CA PRO A 95 1.62 9.05 -6.56
C PRO A 95 0.56 10.10 -6.13
N GLY A 96 -0.05 9.93 -4.95
CA GLY A 96 -1.08 10.78 -4.36
C GLY A 96 -2.40 10.04 -4.12
N CYS A 97 -3.33 10.68 -3.40
CA CYS A 97 -4.66 10.14 -3.11
C CYS A 97 -5.65 10.49 -4.22
N ILE A 98 -6.35 9.50 -4.78
CA ILE A 98 -7.53 9.75 -5.60
C ILE A 98 -8.78 9.34 -4.83
N ALA A 99 -9.38 10.31 -4.16
CA ALA A 99 -10.60 10.09 -3.38
C ALA A 99 -11.86 9.91 -4.27
N THR A 100 -11.75 10.03 -5.60
CA THR A 100 -12.82 9.80 -6.58
C THR A 100 -12.73 8.45 -7.31
N THR A 101 -11.83 7.55 -6.88
CA THR A 101 -11.80 6.18 -7.39
C THR A 101 -12.87 5.32 -6.73
N GLY A 102 -13.22 4.21 -7.37
CA GLY A 102 -14.10 3.19 -6.79
C GLY A 102 -13.48 2.38 -5.64
N LEU A 103 -12.33 2.81 -5.09
CA LEU A 103 -11.63 2.11 -4.01
C LEU A 103 -12.44 2.11 -2.72
N PHE A 104 -13.18 3.19 -2.44
CA PHE A 104 -14.02 3.33 -1.24
C PHE A 104 -15.51 3.22 -1.57
N ARG A 105 -15.88 2.63 -2.72
CA ARG A 105 -17.28 2.64 -3.20
C ARG A 105 -18.27 1.96 -2.25
N GLU A 106 -17.83 0.90 -1.57
CA GLU A 106 -18.63 0.13 -0.60
C GLU A 106 -18.49 0.66 0.83
N HIS A 107 -17.72 1.74 1.04
CA HIS A 107 -17.55 2.32 2.36
C HIS A 107 -18.80 3.12 2.74
N VAL A 108 -19.07 3.23 4.05
CA VAL A 108 -20.21 3.99 4.60
C VAL A 108 -20.36 5.36 3.92
N ALA A 109 -21.61 5.73 3.58
CA ALA A 109 -21.90 6.92 2.77
C ALA A 109 -21.29 8.21 3.35
N LEU A 110 -21.29 8.33 4.69
CA LEU A 110 -20.67 9.45 5.40
C LEU A 110 -19.16 9.55 5.13
N PHE A 111 -18.45 8.42 5.11
CA PHE A 111 -17.03 8.38 4.77
C PHE A 111 -16.81 8.82 3.33
N ARG A 112 -17.61 8.33 2.38
CA ARG A 112 -17.51 8.73 0.97
C ARG A 112 -17.75 10.23 0.76
N ALA A 113 -18.62 10.85 1.56
CA ALA A 113 -18.89 12.28 1.50
C ALA A 113 -17.78 13.12 2.13
N LEU A 114 -17.25 12.72 3.29
CA LEU A 114 -16.28 13.51 4.05
C LEU A 114 -14.82 13.25 3.65
N PHE A 115 -14.49 12.06 3.16
CA PHE A 115 -13.12 11.69 2.85
C PHE A 115 -12.50 12.49 1.70
N PRO A 116 -13.21 12.76 0.57
CA PRO A 116 -12.66 13.62 -0.49
C PRO A 116 -12.33 15.05 -0.06
N PRO A 117 -13.23 15.82 0.60
CA PRO A 117 -12.88 17.16 1.08
C PRO A 117 -11.80 17.10 2.16
N PHE A 118 -11.82 16.10 3.06
CA PHE A 118 -10.75 15.91 4.04
C PHE A 118 -9.39 15.69 3.35
N GLN A 119 -9.31 14.85 2.32
CA GLN A 119 -8.07 14.63 1.57
C GLN A 119 -7.62 15.85 0.76
N LYS A 120 -8.57 16.65 0.29
CA LYS A 120 -8.28 17.87 -0.50
C LYS A 120 -7.78 19.00 0.38
N TYR A 121 -8.42 19.24 1.52
CA TYR A 121 -8.19 20.43 2.35
C TYR A 121 -7.31 20.17 3.57
N ILE A 122 -7.36 18.98 4.18
CA ILE A 122 -6.63 18.67 5.42
C ILE A 122 -5.32 17.95 5.12
N THR A 123 -5.37 16.77 4.50
CA THR A 123 -4.14 16.00 4.23
C THR A 123 -3.35 16.57 3.04
N LYS A 124 -3.99 17.41 2.21
CA LYS A 124 -3.45 17.94 0.95
C LYS A 124 -2.95 16.86 -0.02
N GLY A 125 -3.41 15.61 0.16
CA GLY A 125 -2.97 14.45 -0.61
C GLY A 125 -3.72 14.25 -1.92
N PHE A 126 -4.83 14.97 -2.14
CA PHE A 126 -5.70 14.78 -3.30
C PHE A 126 -5.02 15.14 -4.63
N VAL A 127 -5.09 14.23 -5.60
CA VAL A 127 -4.63 14.44 -6.98
C VAL A 127 -5.62 13.91 -8.00
N SER A 128 -5.63 14.49 -9.20
CA SER A 128 -6.43 13.98 -10.31
C SER A 128 -5.84 12.69 -10.89
N LYS A 129 -6.68 11.85 -11.48
CA LYS A 129 -6.26 10.61 -12.21
C LYS A 129 -5.16 10.89 -13.22
N LYS A 130 -5.32 11.94 -14.04
CA LYS A 130 -4.31 12.34 -15.04
C LYS A 130 -2.97 12.72 -14.41
N LYS A 131 -2.96 13.45 -13.29
CA LYS A 131 -1.72 13.82 -12.59
C LYS A 131 -1.06 12.61 -11.94
N GLN A 132 -1.84 11.71 -11.36
CA GLN A 132 -1.32 10.47 -10.78
C GLN A 132 -0.69 9.55 -11.85
N ALA A 133 -1.36 9.38 -13.00
CA ALA A 133 -0.84 8.62 -14.12
C ALA A 133 0.47 9.20 -14.66
N LYS A 134 0.56 10.53 -14.80
CA LYS A 134 1.81 11.21 -15.18
C LYS A 134 2.96 10.93 -14.20
N ARG A 135 2.69 10.92 -12.89
CA ARG A 135 3.71 10.60 -11.87
C ARG A 135 4.15 9.14 -11.94
N LEU A 136 3.21 8.22 -12.18
CA LEU A 136 3.53 6.81 -12.32
C LEU A 136 4.34 6.52 -13.58
N ALA A 137 4.09 7.25 -14.67
CA ALA A 137 4.83 7.09 -15.93
C ALA A 137 6.24 7.73 -15.91
N GLN A 138 6.57 8.52 -14.90
CA GLN A 138 7.91 9.13 -14.75
C GLN A 138 8.93 8.17 -14.13
N VAL A 139 8.46 7.11 -13.48
CA VAL A 139 9.30 6.12 -12.78
C VAL A 139 9.42 4.82 -13.54
#